data_AF-A0A946RDN4-F1
#
_entry.id   AF-A0A946RDN4-F1
#
_cell.length_a   1.000
_cell.length_b   1.000
_cell.length_c   1.000
_cell.angle_alpha   90.00
_cell.angle_beta   90.00
_cell.angle_gamma   90.00
#
_symmetry.space_group_name_H-M   'P 1'
#
loop_
_entity.id
_entity.type
_entity.pdbx_description
1 polymer ?
#
loop_
_entity_poly.entity_id
_entity_poly.type
_entity_poly.pdbx_seq_one_letter_code
_entity_poly.pdbx_strand_id
1 'polypeptide(L)'
;MQKYCSSLTKYQRWNTREVMIGQIGVGGNNPIRIQSMTTTDTMDTDGTIAQSIRMIDAGCEIVRITAPSVKEAENLKLIKEGLKAQGYDAPLVADIHFTPNAAEVAARIVEKVRINPGNYADRKKFEIHDYSDESYSKKLDRIRERFIPLINICKNYGTAMRIGTNHGSLSDRIMSRYGDTPLGMVESAMEFLRIAEDENYHNIILSMKAS
;
A
#
# COMPACT_ATOMS: atom_id res chain seq x y z
N MET A 1 -29.43 -13.15 5.25
CA MET A 1 -28.81 -12.41 4.12
C MET A 1 -28.23 -11.12 4.69
N GLN A 2 -26.90 -11.04 4.82
CA GLN A 2 -26.23 -9.83 5.31
C GLN A 2 -26.47 -8.73 4.27
N LYS A 3 -27.00 -7.57 4.69
CA LYS A 3 -27.23 -6.45 3.77
C LYS A 3 -25.86 -5.89 3.34
N TYR A 4 -25.60 -5.86 2.03
CA TYR A 4 -24.36 -5.32 1.45
C TYR A 4 -24.17 -3.82 1.75
N CYS A 5 -25.25 -3.05 1.79
CA CYS A 5 -25.24 -1.65 2.18
C CYS A 5 -26.42 -1.32 3.11
N SER A 6 -26.28 -0.24 3.87
CA SER A 6 -27.30 0.25 4.80
C SER A 6 -28.46 0.97 4.11
N SER A 7 -28.23 1.53 2.92
CA SER A 7 -29.22 2.21 2.11
C SER A 7 -28.93 2.06 0.62
N LEU A 8 -29.97 1.81 -0.19
CA LEU A 8 -29.89 1.75 -1.64
C LEU A 8 -30.10 3.12 -2.31
N THR A 9 -30.62 4.11 -1.58
CA THR A 9 -31.07 5.40 -2.15
C THR A 9 -30.43 6.62 -1.50
N LYS A 10 -29.69 6.44 -0.41
CA LYS A 10 -29.00 7.52 0.30
C LYS A 10 -27.56 7.14 0.51
N TYR A 11 -26.67 8.09 0.27
CA TYR A 11 -25.28 7.94 0.65
C TYR A 11 -25.19 7.78 2.17
N GLN A 12 -24.50 6.73 2.60
CA GLN A 12 -24.06 6.58 3.97
C GLN A 12 -22.62 6.12 3.95
N ARG A 13 -21.76 6.83 4.68
CA ARG A 13 -20.37 6.45 4.81
C ARG A 13 -20.26 5.12 5.54
N TRP A 14 -19.47 4.20 5.00
CA TRP A 14 -19.13 2.96 5.69
C TRP A 14 -18.28 3.25 6.93
N ASN A 15 -18.68 2.71 8.08
CA ASN A 15 -17.90 2.88 9.31
C ASN A 15 -16.62 2.03 9.22
N THR A 16 -15.46 2.67 9.28
CA THR A 16 -14.16 2.00 9.23
C THR A 16 -13.33 2.34 10.46
N ARG A 17 -12.32 1.51 10.73
CA ARG A 17 -11.21 1.89 11.59
C ARG A 17 -10.55 3.17 11.06
N GLU A 18 -10.13 4.04 11.97
CA GLU A 18 -9.25 5.16 11.67
C GLU A 18 -7.81 4.67 11.56
N VAL A 19 -7.10 5.09 10.52
CA VAL A 19 -5.68 4.85 10.31
C VAL A 19 -4.98 6.19 10.16
N MET A 20 -4.00 6.44 11.01
CA MET A 20 -3.18 7.65 10.96
C MET A 20 -2.07 7.51 9.92
N ILE A 21 -1.87 8.56 9.13
CA ILE A 21 -0.75 8.71 8.19
C ILE A 21 -0.03 10.00 8.59
N GLY A 22 1.02 9.87 9.40
CA GLY A 22 1.57 11.02 10.12
C GLY A 22 0.48 11.62 11.00
N GLN A 23 0.18 12.90 10.79
CA GLN A 23 -0.89 13.61 11.51
C GLN A 23 -2.27 13.55 10.82
N ILE A 24 -2.38 12.88 9.67
CA ILE A 24 -3.62 12.83 8.89
C ILE A 24 -4.37 11.52 9.15
N GLY A 25 -5.57 11.64 9.74
CA GLY A 25 -6.49 10.51 9.91
C GLY A 25 -7.24 10.16 8.63
N VAL A 26 -7.28 8.86 8.29
CA VAL A 26 -8.07 8.28 7.19
C VAL A 26 -9.05 7.25 7.75
N GLY A 27 -10.31 7.32 7.35
CA GLY A 27 -11.37 6.46 7.87
C GLY A 27 -12.01 7.01 9.15
N GLY A 28 -12.87 6.20 9.79
CA GLY A 28 -13.65 6.63 10.95
C GLY A 28 -14.54 7.82 10.60
N ASN A 29 -14.35 8.93 11.33
CA ASN A 29 -15.10 10.18 11.14
C ASN A 29 -14.32 11.26 10.36
N ASN A 30 -13.07 11.00 9.93
CA ASN A 30 -12.26 11.97 9.18
C ASN A 30 -12.86 12.31 7.80
N PRO A 31 -12.62 13.46 7.18
CA PRO A 31 -13.06 13.69 5.79
C PRO A 31 -12.42 12.68 4.81
N ILE A 32 -12.97 12.61 3.59
CA ILE A 32 -12.30 11.91 2.48
C ILE A 32 -11.02 12.71 2.16
N ARG A 33 -9.86 12.06 2.29
CA ARG A 33 -8.56 12.71 2.09
C ARG A 33 -8.16 12.74 0.63
N ILE A 34 -7.60 13.87 0.18
CA ILE A 34 -7.07 14.04 -1.17
C ILE A 34 -5.60 13.60 -1.20
N GLN A 35 -5.27 12.67 -2.10
CA GLN A 35 -3.92 12.16 -2.30
C GLN A 35 -3.54 12.27 -3.78
N SER A 36 -2.31 12.67 -4.08
CA SER A 36 -1.74 12.67 -5.43
C SER A 36 -0.44 11.88 -5.50
N MET A 37 0.16 11.76 -6.69
CA MET A 37 1.43 11.08 -6.92
C MET A 37 2.34 11.94 -7.79
N THR A 38 3.62 12.02 -7.41
CA THR A 38 4.65 12.67 -8.24
C THR A 38 4.87 11.92 -9.55
N THR A 39 5.40 12.63 -10.54
CA THR A 39 5.82 12.09 -11.83
C THR A 39 7.31 12.31 -12.10
N THR A 40 8.00 13.06 -11.25
CA THR A 40 9.46 13.23 -11.28
C THR A 40 10.17 11.92 -10.96
N ASP A 41 11.41 11.81 -11.43
CA ASP A 41 12.30 10.76 -10.95
C ASP A 41 12.57 11.01 -9.46
N THR A 42 12.36 9.99 -8.63
CA THR A 42 12.60 10.08 -7.19
C THR A 42 14.04 10.43 -6.86
N MET A 43 14.99 10.15 -7.76
CA MET A 43 16.39 10.56 -7.59
C MET A 43 16.65 12.03 -7.90
N ASP A 44 15.72 12.72 -8.58
CA ASP A 44 15.70 14.18 -8.68
C ASP A 44 15.02 14.74 -7.43
N THR A 45 15.81 14.86 -6.36
CA THR A 45 15.34 15.33 -5.04
C THR A 45 14.68 16.69 -5.13
N ASP A 46 15.34 17.67 -5.75
CA ASP A 46 14.85 19.05 -5.82
C ASP A 46 13.60 19.15 -6.70
N GLY A 47 13.58 18.47 -7.85
CA GLY A 47 12.40 18.42 -8.71
C GLY A 47 11.21 17.75 -8.01
N THR A 48 11.46 16.69 -7.25
CA THR A 48 10.42 15.97 -6.49
C THR A 48 9.88 16.82 -5.34
N ILE A 49 10.73 17.56 -4.62
CA ILE A 49 10.29 18.52 -3.60
C ILE A 49 9.44 19.62 -4.25
N ALA A 50 9.92 20.23 -5.33
CA ALA A 50 9.20 21.30 -6.02
C ALA A 50 7.84 20.84 -6.56
N GLN A 51 7.74 19.62 -7.12
CA GLN A 51 6.46 19.07 -7.56
C GLN A 51 5.54 18.76 -6.38
N SER A 52 6.08 18.23 -5.29
CA SER A 52 5.31 17.93 -4.07
C SER A 52 4.68 19.19 -3.48
N ILE A 53 5.43 20.29 -3.40
CA ILE A 53 4.94 21.60 -2.96
C ILE A 53 3.78 22.07 -3.84
N ARG A 54 3.94 22.07 -5.16
CA ARG A 54 2.85 22.48 -6.08
C ARG A 54 1.58 21.65 -5.90
N MET A 55 1.71 20.35 -5.64
CA MET A 55 0.55 19.50 -5.36
C MET A 55 -0.10 19.86 -4.02
N ILE A 56 0.69 20.09 -2.97
CA ILE A 56 0.20 20.47 -1.64
C ILE A 56 -0.53 21.82 -1.72
N ASP A 57 0.04 22.82 -2.39
CA ASP A 57 -0.57 24.13 -2.60
C ASP A 57 -1.90 24.03 -3.39
N ALA A 58 -2.04 23.03 -4.25
CA ALA A 58 -3.28 22.73 -4.96
C ALA A 58 -4.30 21.92 -4.13
N GLY A 59 -4.01 21.61 -2.87
CA GLY A 59 -4.90 20.90 -1.94
C GLY A 59 -4.61 19.41 -1.75
N CYS A 60 -3.46 18.91 -2.20
CA CYS A 60 -3.04 17.53 -1.92
C CYS A 60 -2.62 17.37 -0.45
N GLU A 61 -3.33 16.52 0.30
CA GLU A 61 -3.05 16.29 1.71
C GLU A 61 -1.97 15.22 1.93
N ILE A 62 -1.87 14.25 1.03
CA ILE A 62 -0.95 13.11 1.15
C ILE A 62 -0.19 12.95 -0.17
N VAL A 63 1.14 12.95 -0.14
CA VAL A 63 1.97 12.88 -1.35
C VAL A 63 2.53 11.49 -1.54
N ARG A 64 2.27 10.86 -2.69
CA ARG A 64 2.86 9.56 -3.05
C ARG A 64 4.04 9.72 -4.00
N ILE A 65 5.12 8.99 -3.73
CA ILE A 65 6.37 9.02 -4.50
C ILE A 65 6.76 7.59 -4.82
N THR A 66 7.19 7.32 -6.06
CA THR A 66 7.64 5.98 -6.46
C THR A 66 8.97 5.62 -5.78
N ALA A 67 9.12 4.38 -5.32
CA ALA A 67 10.39 3.91 -4.72
C ALA A 67 10.67 2.46 -5.17
N PRO A 68 11.10 2.26 -6.43
CA PRO A 68 11.23 0.91 -7.00
C PRO A 68 12.38 0.10 -6.38
N SER A 69 13.46 0.75 -5.94
CA SER A 69 14.62 0.11 -5.31
C SER A 69 14.98 0.75 -3.97
N VAL A 70 15.98 0.16 -3.30
CA VAL A 70 16.50 0.67 -2.02
C VAL A 70 17.07 2.09 -2.19
N LYS A 71 17.68 2.39 -3.34
CA LYS A 71 18.28 3.71 -3.59
C LYS A 71 17.23 4.82 -3.57
N GLU A 72 16.10 4.63 -4.26
CA GLU A 72 15.01 5.60 -4.23
C GLU A 72 14.34 5.64 -2.86
N ALA A 73 14.20 4.50 -2.17
CA ALA A 73 13.65 4.44 -0.82
C ALA A 73 14.50 5.23 0.20
N GLU A 74 15.82 5.17 0.11
CA GLU A 74 16.74 5.99 0.91
C GLU A 74 16.60 7.47 0.57
N ASN A 75 16.44 7.81 -0.72
CA ASN A 75 16.31 9.20 -1.16
C ASN A 75 15.02 9.89 -0.64
N LEU A 76 13.99 9.12 -0.29
CA LEU A 76 12.79 9.65 0.37
C LEU A 76 13.11 10.42 1.65
N LYS A 77 14.21 10.09 2.34
CA LYS A 77 14.64 10.83 3.53
C LYS A 77 15.03 12.27 3.19
N LEU A 78 15.82 12.45 2.13
CA LEU A 78 16.25 13.76 1.68
C LEU A 78 15.06 14.60 1.18
N ILE A 79 14.13 13.98 0.44
CA ILE A 79 12.90 14.65 0.00
C ILE A 79 12.06 15.10 1.19
N LYS A 80 11.87 14.23 2.20
CA LYS A 80 11.11 14.54 3.41
C LYS A 80 11.74 15.68 4.21
N GLU A 81 13.05 15.64 4.40
CA GLU A 81 13.80 16.68 5.11
C GLU A 81 13.74 18.02 4.35
N GLY A 82 13.85 17.99 3.01
CA GLY A 82 13.74 19.16 2.16
C GLY A 82 12.34 19.81 2.18
N LEU A 83 11.26 19.00 2.16
CA LEU A 83 9.89 19.50 2.33
C LEU A 83 9.70 20.18 3.69
N LYS A 84 10.18 19.52 4.75
CA LYS A 84 10.08 20.05 6.11
C LYS A 84 10.87 21.35 6.28
N ALA A 85 12.06 21.44 5.68
CA ALA A 85 12.88 22.66 5.70
C ALA A 85 12.18 23.84 5.00
N GLN A 86 11.28 23.56 4.05
CA GLN A 86 10.45 24.57 3.38
C GLN A 86 9.10 24.81 4.08
N GLY A 87 8.85 24.20 5.24
CA GLY A 87 7.63 24.40 6.03
C GLY A 87 6.44 23.52 5.62
N TYR A 88 6.68 22.46 4.84
CA TYR A 88 5.63 21.52 4.42
C TYR A 88 5.72 20.21 5.22
N ASP A 89 4.63 19.87 5.92
CA ASP A 89 4.52 18.67 6.77
C ASP A 89 3.58 17.59 6.19
N ALA A 90 3.25 17.68 4.89
CA ALA A 90 2.39 16.68 4.25
C ALA A 90 3.04 15.28 4.31
N PRO A 91 2.31 14.25 4.77
CA PRO A 91 2.86 12.90 4.88
C PRO A 91 3.21 12.31 3.51
N LEU A 92 4.27 11.50 3.49
CA LEU A 92 4.75 10.82 2.31
C LEU A 92 4.28 9.37 2.25
N VAL A 93 4.01 8.90 1.03
CA VAL A 93 3.71 7.51 0.72
C VAL A 93 4.73 6.94 -0.25
N ALA A 94 5.45 5.90 0.14
CA ALA A 94 6.33 5.17 -0.77
C ALA A 94 5.52 4.16 -1.60
N ASP A 95 5.56 4.28 -2.92
CA ASP A 95 4.88 3.34 -3.83
C ASP A 95 5.84 2.24 -4.29
N ILE A 96 5.62 1.02 -3.78
CA ILE A 96 6.55 -0.11 -3.95
C ILE A 96 5.82 -1.29 -4.56
N HIS A 97 6.39 -1.83 -5.62
CA HIS A 97 5.75 -2.88 -6.42
C HIS A 97 6.39 -4.25 -6.24
N PHE A 98 7.74 -4.34 -6.25
CA PHE A 98 8.44 -5.62 -6.42
C PHE A 98 9.51 -5.93 -5.36
N THR A 99 9.95 -4.92 -4.60
CA THR A 99 11.18 -5.02 -3.79
C THR A 99 10.87 -4.89 -2.30
N PRO A 100 10.68 -6.00 -1.54
CA PRO A 100 10.43 -5.92 -0.11
C PRO A 100 11.49 -5.14 0.68
N ASN A 101 12.77 -5.30 0.33
CA ASN A 101 13.85 -4.58 0.98
C ASN A 101 13.69 -3.04 0.87
N ALA A 102 13.18 -2.56 -0.28
CA ALA A 102 12.88 -1.14 -0.46
C ALA A 102 11.71 -0.70 0.44
N ALA A 103 10.72 -1.58 0.65
CA ALA A 103 9.60 -1.31 1.55
C ALA A 103 10.03 -1.25 3.01
N GLU A 104 10.91 -2.15 3.43
CA GLU A 104 11.47 -2.15 4.77
C GLU A 104 12.29 -0.89 5.06
N VAL A 105 13.06 -0.39 4.08
CA VAL A 105 13.80 0.87 4.20
C VAL A 105 12.84 2.06 4.22
N ALA A 106 11.93 2.15 3.24
CA ALA A 106 10.98 3.25 3.15
C ALA A 106 10.08 3.34 4.39
N ALA A 107 9.65 2.20 4.94
CA ALA A 107 8.79 2.16 6.12
C ALA A 107 9.42 2.76 7.38
N ARG A 108 10.76 2.93 7.42
CA ARG A 108 11.46 3.61 8.52
C ARG A 108 11.54 5.12 8.33
N ILE A 109 11.20 5.61 7.14
CA ILE A 109 11.43 6.98 6.69
C ILE A 109 10.10 7.72 6.51
N VAL A 110 9.15 7.12 5.81
CA VAL A 110 7.87 7.75 5.44
C VAL A 110 6.71 7.27 6.29
N GLU A 111 5.62 8.03 6.28
CA GLU A 111 4.43 7.78 7.10
C GLU A 111 3.60 6.59 6.60
N LYS A 112 3.73 6.24 5.31
CA LYS A 112 3.01 5.11 4.73
C LYS A 112 3.77 4.43 3.61
N VAL A 113 3.66 3.11 3.54
CA VAL A 113 4.11 2.33 2.39
C VAL A 113 2.92 1.75 1.64
N ARG A 114 2.98 1.69 0.31
CA ARG A 114 2.07 0.86 -0.49
C ARG A 114 2.81 -0.38 -0.96
N ILE A 115 2.16 -1.52 -0.78
CA ILE A 115 2.55 -2.79 -1.40
C ILE A 115 1.47 -3.30 -2.37
N ASN A 116 1.90 -4.13 -3.32
CA ASN A 116 1.01 -4.89 -4.20
C ASN A 116 1.15 -6.39 -3.90
N PRO A 117 0.11 -7.04 -3.34
CA PRO A 117 0.13 -8.48 -3.05
C PRO A 117 0.63 -9.36 -4.19
N GLY A 118 0.21 -9.06 -5.42
CA GLY A 118 0.48 -9.90 -6.57
C GLY A 118 1.95 -10.01 -6.96
N ASN A 119 2.77 -9.04 -6.55
CA ASN A 119 4.17 -8.91 -6.95
C ASN A 119 5.15 -8.94 -5.75
N TYR A 120 4.64 -8.98 -4.52
CA TYR A 120 5.46 -8.83 -3.32
C TYR A 120 6.31 -10.08 -3.02
N ALA A 121 5.70 -11.26 -3.09
CA ALA A 121 6.36 -12.52 -2.76
C ALA A 121 6.77 -13.34 -3.99
N ASP A 122 6.07 -13.18 -5.12
CA ASP A 122 6.27 -13.95 -6.34
C ASP A 122 6.56 -13.00 -7.51
N ARG A 123 7.57 -13.32 -8.32
CA ARG A 123 7.70 -12.72 -9.66
C ARG A 123 6.74 -13.48 -10.58
N LYS A 124 5.84 -12.78 -11.27
CA LYS A 124 5.01 -13.37 -12.33
C LYS A 124 5.90 -14.10 -13.32
N LYS A 125 5.64 -15.40 -13.51
CA LYS A 125 6.28 -16.17 -14.58
C LYS A 125 5.32 -16.50 -15.73
N PHE A 126 4.03 -16.17 -15.59
CA PHE A 126 2.98 -16.52 -16.55
C PHE A 126 2.91 -18.03 -16.84
N GLU A 127 3.41 -18.85 -15.91
CA GLU A 127 3.29 -20.31 -15.98
C GLU A 127 1.94 -20.68 -15.35
N ILE A 128 1.06 -21.29 -16.15
CA ILE A 128 -0.21 -21.85 -15.65
C ILE A 128 0.16 -23.11 -14.86
N HIS A 129 0.00 -23.05 -13.54
CA HIS A 129 0.18 -24.20 -12.67
C HIS A 129 -1.17 -24.61 -12.10
N ASP A 130 -1.49 -25.91 -12.14
CA ASP A 130 -2.52 -26.46 -11.27
C ASP A 130 -2.00 -26.44 -9.83
N TYR A 131 -2.51 -25.50 -9.04
CA TYR A 131 -2.18 -25.42 -7.62
C TYR A 131 -3.02 -26.41 -6.83
N SER A 132 -2.40 -27.49 -6.33
CA SER A 132 -2.99 -28.24 -5.22
C SER A 132 -3.10 -27.36 -3.96
N ASP A 133 -3.98 -27.73 -3.03
CA ASP A 133 -4.11 -27.01 -1.76
C ASP A 133 -2.78 -26.96 -1.00
N GLU A 134 -1.97 -28.02 -1.09
CA GLU A 134 -0.64 -28.06 -0.48
C GLU A 134 0.32 -27.04 -1.10
N SER A 135 0.36 -26.93 -2.43
CA SER A 135 1.25 -25.98 -3.11
C SER A 135 0.80 -24.53 -2.90
N TYR A 136 -0.51 -24.31 -2.81
CA TYR A 136 -1.10 -23.02 -2.43
C TYR A 136 -0.70 -22.62 -1.01
N SER A 137 -0.82 -23.53 -0.04
CA SER A 137 -0.41 -23.29 1.36
C SER A 137 1.07 -22.92 1.47
N LYS A 138 1.96 -23.68 0.80
CA LYS A 138 3.40 -23.39 0.78
C LYS A 138 3.73 -21.98 0.23
N LYS A 139 2.91 -21.46 -0.69
CA LYS A 139 3.05 -20.08 -1.19
C LYS A 139 2.63 -19.05 -0.14
N LEU A 140 1.57 -19.32 0.61
CA LEU A 140 1.14 -18.46 1.72
C LEU A 140 2.21 -18.38 2.81
N ASP A 141 2.85 -19.50 3.15
CA ASP A 141 3.95 -19.53 4.14
C ASP A 141 5.12 -18.63 3.70
N ARG A 142 5.51 -18.69 2.42
CA ARG A 142 6.54 -17.81 1.86
C ARG A 142 6.15 -16.33 1.88
N ILE A 143 4.88 -16.01 1.63
CA ILE A 143 4.38 -14.64 1.74
C ILE A 143 4.52 -14.17 3.18
N ARG A 144 4.11 -15.02 4.14
CA ARG A 144 4.19 -14.75 5.57
C ARG A 144 5.62 -14.45 6.00
N GLU A 145 6.57 -15.31 5.67
CA GLU A 145 8.00 -15.12 5.97
C GLU A 145 8.55 -13.79 5.44
N ARG A 146 8.15 -13.38 4.23
CA ARG A 146 8.61 -12.12 3.61
C ARG A 146 7.84 -10.88 4.05
N PHE A 147 6.65 -11.05 4.61
CA PHE A 147 5.78 -9.94 4.98
C PHE A 147 5.90 -9.55 6.46
N ILE A 148 6.13 -10.52 7.34
CA ILE A 148 6.33 -10.30 8.79
C ILE A 148 7.43 -9.25 9.07
N PRO A 149 8.62 -9.26 8.42
CA PRO A 149 9.64 -8.24 8.65
C PRO A 149 9.13 -6.82 8.41
N LEU A 150 8.38 -6.61 7.32
CA LEU A 150 7.77 -5.32 7.01
C LEU A 150 6.71 -4.93 8.03
N ILE A 151 5.84 -5.87 8.45
CA ILE A 151 4.84 -5.63 9.51
C ILE A 151 5.53 -5.15 10.79
N ASN A 152 6.58 -5.84 11.23
CA ASN A 152 7.31 -5.50 12.45
C ASN A 152 7.94 -4.10 12.35
N ILE A 153 8.51 -3.74 11.19
CA ILE A 153 9.02 -2.40 10.96
C ILE A 153 7.88 -1.37 11.01
N CYS A 154 6.76 -1.62 10.34
CA CYS A 154 5.62 -0.72 10.36
C CYS A 154 5.06 -0.52 11.78
N LYS A 155 5.00 -1.56 12.60
CA LYS A 155 4.62 -1.47 14.02
C LYS A 155 5.59 -0.59 14.81
N ASN A 156 6.89 -0.82 14.65
CA ASN A 156 7.92 -0.11 15.40
C ASN A 156 8.00 1.38 15.06
N TYR A 157 7.74 1.75 13.80
CA TYR A 157 7.84 3.13 13.33
C TYR A 157 6.49 3.85 13.24
N GLY A 158 5.38 3.17 13.57
CA GLY A 158 4.03 3.73 13.44
C GLY A 158 3.57 3.92 12.00
N THR A 159 4.26 3.32 11.04
CA THR A 159 4.02 3.49 9.60
C THR A 159 2.74 2.77 9.18
N ALA A 160 1.87 3.46 8.44
CA ALA A 160 0.68 2.86 7.85
C ALA A 160 1.02 2.06 6.59
N MET A 161 0.17 1.11 6.24
CA MET A 161 0.35 0.30 5.04
C MET A 161 -0.88 0.37 4.15
N ARG A 162 -0.67 0.55 2.85
CA ARG A 162 -1.71 0.28 1.84
C ARG A 162 -1.45 -1.06 1.18
N ILE A 163 -2.41 -1.98 1.29
CA ILE A 163 -2.47 -3.19 0.49
C ILE A 163 -3.33 -2.87 -0.74
N GLY A 164 -2.68 -2.75 -1.90
CA GLY A 164 -3.34 -2.29 -3.13
C GLY A 164 -3.31 -3.33 -4.24
N THR A 165 -4.46 -3.94 -4.52
CA THR A 165 -4.66 -4.90 -5.61
C THR A 165 -5.18 -4.19 -6.86
N ASN A 166 -4.61 -4.55 -8.00
CA ASN A 166 -5.10 -4.11 -9.30
C ASN A 166 -5.36 -5.34 -10.18
N HIS A 167 -6.44 -5.31 -10.96
CA HIS A 167 -6.85 -6.37 -11.89
C HIS A 167 -5.68 -6.90 -12.74
N GLY A 168 -4.95 -6.02 -13.42
CA GLY A 168 -3.80 -6.40 -14.27
C GLY A 168 -2.57 -6.98 -13.54
N SER A 169 -2.58 -7.09 -12.20
CA SER A 169 -1.42 -7.49 -11.40
C SER A 169 -1.70 -8.58 -10.37
N LEU A 170 -2.79 -9.35 -10.51
CA LEU A 170 -3.03 -10.52 -9.66
C LEU A 170 -1.92 -11.57 -9.83
N SER A 171 -1.54 -12.26 -8.75
CA SER A 171 -0.50 -13.30 -8.79
C SER A 171 -0.99 -14.55 -9.52
N ASP A 172 -0.05 -15.35 -10.05
CA ASP A 172 -0.35 -16.59 -10.76
C ASP A 172 -1.19 -17.57 -9.89
N ARG A 173 -0.90 -17.62 -8.59
CA ARG A 173 -1.68 -18.34 -7.56
C ARG A 173 -3.15 -17.90 -7.52
N ILE A 174 -3.40 -16.59 -7.45
CA ILE A 174 -4.75 -16.04 -7.37
C ILE A 174 -5.48 -16.25 -8.68
N MET A 175 -4.81 -15.99 -9.81
CA MET A 175 -5.36 -16.19 -11.15
C MET A 175 -5.80 -17.64 -11.37
N SER A 176 -5.00 -18.61 -10.93
CA SER A 176 -5.31 -20.03 -11.13
C SER A 176 -6.49 -20.50 -10.28
N ARG A 177 -6.63 -20.00 -9.04
CA ARG A 177 -7.66 -20.45 -8.10
C ARG A 177 -8.99 -19.69 -8.21
N TYR A 178 -8.92 -18.39 -8.47
CA TYR A 178 -10.08 -17.48 -8.43
C TYR A 178 -10.33 -16.74 -9.75
N GLY A 179 -9.42 -16.86 -10.73
CA GLY A 179 -9.47 -16.11 -11.97
C GLY A 179 -9.21 -14.61 -11.81
N ASP A 180 -9.26 -13.91 -12.93
CA ASP A 180 -9.26 -12.44 -12.98
C ASP A 180 -10.67 -11.92 -12.66
N THR A 181 -11.06 -12.03 -11.40
CA THR A 181 -12.42 -11.73 -10.94
C THR A 181 -12.40 -10.76 -9.75
N PRO A 182 -13.52 -10.08 -9.45
CA PRO A 182 -13.64 -9.31 -8.20
C PRO A 182 -13.31 -10.15 -6.95
N LEU A 183 -13.68 -11.44 -6.94
CA LEU A 183 -13.32 -12.36 -5.87
C LEU A 183 -11.81 -12.58 -5.80
N GLY A 184 -11.14 -12.80 -6.94
CA GLY A 184 -9.68 -12.92 -6.99
C GLY A 184 -8.96 -11.67 -6.47
N MET A 185 -9.47 -10.47 -6.80
CA MET A 185 -8.93 -9.21 -6.26
C MET A 185 -9.09 -9.11 -4.75
N VAL A 186 -10.24 -9.54 -4.20
CA VAL A 186 -10.50 -9.58 -2.76
C VAL A 186 -9.56 -10.58 -2.09
N GLU A 187 -9.50 -11.81 -2.56
CA GLU A 187 -8.67 -12.85 -1.96
C GLU A 187 -7.18 -12.50 -1.99
N SER A 188 -6.71 -11.86 -3.06
CA SER A 188 -5.33 -11.34 -3.16
C SER A 188 -4.99 -10.37 -2.01
N ALA A 189 -5.92 -9.51 -1.60
CA ALA A 189 -5.73 -8.66 -0.42
C ALA A 189 -5.90 -9.44 0.88
N MET A 190 -6.89 -10.35 0.95
CA MET A 190 -7.20 -11.12 2.15
C MET A 190 -6.04 -12.02 2.61
N GLU A 191 -5.26 -12.59 1.68
CA GLU A 191 -4.03 -13.34 2.00
C GLU A 191 -3.09 -12.53 2.92
N PHE A 192 -2.89 -11.24 2.60
CA PHE A 192 -2.02 -10.36 3.37
C PHE A 192 -2.71 -9.82 4.64
N LEU A 193 -4.02 -9.56 4.57
CA LEU A 193 -4.78 -9.09 5.73
C LEU A 193 -4.82 -10.12 6.86
N ARG A 194 -5.03 -11.40 6.53
CA ARG A 194 -5.03 -12.50 7.51
C ARG A 194 -3.68 -12.58 8.24
N ILE A 195 -2.58 -12.48 7.50
CA ILE A 195 -1.23 -12.45 8.10
C ILE A 195 -1.07 -11.21 9.00
N ALA A 196 -1.47 -10.02 8.54
CA ALA A 196 -1.36 -8.82 9.35
C ALA A 196 -2.23 -8.87 10.62
N GLU A 197 -3.41 -9.47 10.55
CA GLU A 197 -4.30 -9.68 11.69
C GLU A 197 -3.69 -10.63 12.72
N ASP A 198 -3.13 -11.76 12.29
CA ASP A 198 -2.41 -12.69 13.17
C ASP A 198 -1.23 -11.99 13.87
N GLU A 199 -0.53 -11.10 13.15
CA GLU A 199 0.55 -10.29 13.69
C GLU A 199 0.05 -9.05 14.43
N ASN A 200 -1.24 -8.90 14.72
CA ASN A 200 -1.85 -7.77 15.43
C ASN A 200 -1.48 -6.39 14.84
N TYR A 201 -1.41 -6.30 13.51
CA TYR A 201 -1.15 -5.07 12.78
C TYR A 201 -2.40 -4.61 12.03
N HIS A 202 -2.77 -3.36 12.28
CA HIS A 202 -4.11 -2.86 11.99
C HIS A 202 -4.14 -1.51 11.28
N ASN A 203 -2.97 -0.88 11.10
CA ASN A 203 -2.81 0.40 10.40
C ASN A 203 -2.80 0.18 8.88
N ILE A 204 -3.85 -0.47 8.38
CA ILE A 204 -3.98 -0.90 6.99
C ILE A 204 -5.10 -0.14 6.28
N ILE A 205 -4.80 0.33 5.07
CA ILE A 205 -5.74 0.89 4.11
C ILE A 205 -5.79 -0.02 2.89
N LEU A 206 -6.98 -0.24 2.34
CA LEU A 206 -7.18 -1.07 1.16
C LEU A 206 -7.42 -0.24 -0.10
N SER A 207 -6.98 -0.74 -1.24
CA SER A 207 -7.45 -0.25 -2.54
C SER A 207 -7.62 -1.41 -3.51
N MET A 208 -8.76 -1.43 -4.21
CA MET A 208 -9.10 -2.36 -5.27
C MET A 208 -9.30 -1.54 -6.55
N LYS A 209 -8.47 -1.74 -7.58
CA LYS A 209 -8.55 -0.94 -8.82
C LYS A 209 -8.71 -1.83 -10.06
N ALA A 210 -9.65 -1.47 -10.91
CA ALA A 210 -9.84 -2.00 -12.24
C ALA A 210 -9.99 -0.83 -13.24
N SER A 211 -9.73 -1.09 -14.52
CA SER A 211 -9.80 -0.12 -15.63
C SER A 211 -10.89 -0.51 -16.61
#